data_AF-A0A7K0HQY7-F1
#
_entry.id   AF-A0A7K0HQY7-F1
#
_cell.length_a   1.000
_cell.length_b   1.000
_cell.length_c   1.000
_cell.angle_alpha   90.00
_cell.angle_beta   90.00
_cell.angle_gamma   90.00
#
_symmetry.space_group_name_H-M   'P 1'
#
loop_
_entity.id
_entity.type
_entity.pdbx_description
1 polymer ?
#
loop_
_entity_poly.entity_id
_entity_poly.type
_entity_poly.pdbx_seq_one_letter_code
_entity_poly.pdbx_strand_id
1 'polypeptide(L)'
;MLTSQLYHYNIQPILNDIASINLGSVYESAVAQELKAHYEKLFYYDNKQKGEVDFLVDDSDTMSVLPIEVKSGKDYTVHSALDNLMAIQDYHIVSSIVLSNEREIKTKGNVLYLPIYYVMFLENKMPEKENLYF
;
A
#
# COMPACT_ATOMS: atom_id res chain seq x y z
N MET A 1 4.98 12.69 15.75
CA MET A 1 5.33 11.39 15.13
C MET A 1 6.80 11.09 15.33
N LEU A 2 7.17 9.81 15.41
CA LEU A 2 8.57 9.34 15.44
C LEU A 2 9.39 9.84 14.24
N THR A 3 8.73 10.02 13.09
CA THR A 3 9.32 10.61 11.87
C THR A 3 9.83 12.04 12.11
N SER A 4 9.11 12.85 12.90
CA SER A 4 9.55 14.18 13.32
C SER A 4 10.70 14.15 14.35
N GLN A 5 11.01 13.01 14.97
CA GLN A 5 12.19 12.90 15.82
C GLN A 5 13.40 12.42 15.02
N LEU A 6 13.17 11.55 14.03
CA LEU A 6 14.23 10.93 13.23
C LEU A 6 14.71 11.81 12.06
N TYR A 7 13.83 12.59 11.43
CA TYR A 7 14.14 13.28 10.16
C TYR A 7 14.06 14.82 10.23
N HIS A 8 13.79 15.40 11.39
CA HIS A 8 13.61 16.86 11.54
C HIS A 8 14.80 17.68 11.05
N TYR A 9 16.02 17.20 11.28
CA TYR A 9 17.25 17.91 10.92
C TYR A 9 17.98 17.31 9.71
N ASN A 10 17.52 16.17 9.18
CA ASN A 10 18.17 15.50 8.05
C ASN A 10 17.17 14.71 7.21
N ILE A 11 16.72 15.32 6.10
CA ILE A 11 15.80 14.72 5.13
C ILE A 11 16.52 13.85 4.08
N GLN A 12 17.86 13.93 3.99
CA GLN A 12 18.66 13.17 3.01
C GLN A 12 18.42 11.66 3.01
N PRO A 13 18.13 10.99 4.14
CA PRO A 13 17.80 9.57 4.14
C PRO A 13 16.52 9.25 3.37
N ILE A 14 15.53 10.15 3.40
CA ILE A 14 14.29 10.01 2.64
C ILE A 14 14.54 10.30 1.15
N LEU A 15 15.33 11.33 0.84
CA LEU A 15 15.59 11.73 -0.54
C LEU A 15 16.52 10.76 -1.29
N ASN A 16 17.40 10.06 -0.57
CA ASN A 16 18.42 9.19 -1.17
C ASN A 16 18.17 7.70 -0.90
N ASP A 17 16.98 7.31 -0.42
CA ASP A 17 16.61 5.92 -0.09
C ASP A 17 17.64 5.21 0.81
N ILE A 18 18.17 5.91 1.82
CA ILE A 18 19.21 5.35 2.69
C ILE A 18 18.57 4.41 3.72
N ALA A 19 18.80 3.11 3.57
CA ALA A 19 18.20 2.03 4.36
C ALA A 19 18.51 2.03 5.88
N SER A 20 19.39 2.91 6.37
CA SER A 20 19.90 2.87 7.75
C SER A 20 18.98 3.54 8.79
N ILE A 21 17.97 4.29 8.36
CA ILE A 21 16.92 4.84 9.22
C ILE A 21 15.61 4.28 8.68
N ASN A 22 14.72 3.83 9.56
CA ASN A 22 13.49 3.08 9.29
C ASN A 22 12.53 3.78 8.29
N LEU A 23 12.93 3.83 7.02
CA LEU A 23 12.27 4.51 5.92
C LEU A 23 10.98 3.77 5.54
N GLY A 24 10.99 2.44 5.67
CA GLY A 24 9.79 1.60 5.57
C GLY A 24 8.68 2.10 6.48
N SER A 25 8.96 2.25 7.79
CA SER A 25 7.94 2.75 8.72
C SER A 25 7.48 4.18 8.45
N VAL A 26 8.29 5.05 7.83
CA VAL A 26 7.82 6.38 7.39
C VAL A 26 6.76 6.22 6.29
N TYR A 27 7.04 5.36 5.32
CA TYR A 27 6.20 5.13 4.15
C TYR A 27 4.90 4.47 4.58
N GLU A 28 4.99 3.39 5.35
CA GLU A 28 3.85 2.70 5.95
C GLU A 28 3.00 3.66 6.78
N SER A 29 3.63 4.51 7.62
CA SER A 29 2.87 5.45 8.44
C SER A 29 2.16 6.54 7.63
N ALA A 30 2.75 6.99 6.53
CA ALA A 30 2.11 7.95 5.62
C ALA A 30 0.95 7.30 4.88
N VAL A 31 1.16 6.11 4.31
CA VAL A 31 0.13 5.32 3.63
C VAL A 31 -1.02 4.97 4.57
N ALA A 32 -0.73 4.55 5.81
CA ALA A 32 -1.75 4.23 6.80
C ALA A 32 -2.66 5.42 7.12
N GLN A 33 -2.10 6.64 7.19
CA GLN A 33 -2.89 7.85 7.46
C GLN A 33 -3.84 8.16 6.31
N GLU A 34 -3.35 8.10 5.07
CA GLU A 34 -4.16 8.33 3.87
C GLU A 34 -5.25 7.25 3.73
N LEU A 35 -4.89 5.98 3.85
CA LEU A 35 -5.86 4.88 3.82
C LEU A 35 -6.91 5.02 4.92
N LYS A 36 -6.51 5.42 6.14
CA LYS A 36 -7.48 5.62 7.23
C LYS A 36 -8.41 6.83 7.00
N ALA A 37 -7.98 7.80 6.21
CA ALA A 37 -8.82 8.93 5.81
C ALA A 37 -9.84 8.54 4.73
N HIS A 38 -9.48 7.62 3.83
CA HIS A 38 -10.31 7.25 2.67
C HIS A 38 -11.17 6.01 2.87
N TYR A 39 -10.77 5.10 3.77
CA TYR A 39 -11.47 3.86 4.07
C TYR A 39 -12.03 3.87 5.49
N GLU A 40 -13.22 3.29 5.67
CA GLU A 40 -13.87 3.20 6.99
C GLU A 40 -13.02 2.35 7.96
N LYS A 41 -12.55 1.19 7.48
CA LYS A 41 -11.75 0.23 8.23
C LYS A 41 -10.44 -0.04 7.51
N LEU A 42 -9.39 -0.17 8.31
CA LEU A 42 -8.04 -0.47 7.87
C LEU A 42 -7.51 -1.58 8.77
N PHE A 43 -7.04 -2.66 8.15
CA PHE A 43 -6.48 -3.81 8.84
C PHE A 43 -5.05 -4.07 8.36
N TYR A 44 -4.32 -4.91 9.09
CA TYR A 44 -3.05 -5.50 8.64
C TYR A 44 -3.20 -7.01 8.66
N TYR A 45 -2.37 -7.73 7.90
CA TYR A 45 -2.35 -9.19 7.88
C TYR A 45 -1.05 -9.70 8.46
N ASP A 46 -1.13 -10.57 9.48
CA ASP A 46 0.02 -11.26 10.06
C ASP A 46 -0.31 -12.75 10.15
N ASN A 47 0.52 -13.56 9.49
CA ASN A 47 0.47 -15.00 9.59
C ASN A 47 1.89 -15.59 9.71
N LYS A 48 2.13 -16.32 10.80
CA LYS A 48 3.42 -16.95 11.12
C LYS A 48 4.04 -17.81 10.01
N GLN A 49 3.22 -18.39 9.13
CA GLN A 49 3.70 -19.24 8.04
C GLN A 49 3.69 -18.54 6.68
N LYS A 50 2.77 -17.60 6.47
CA LYS A 50 2.54 -16.96 5.17
C LYS A 50 3.20 -15.59 5.04
N GLY A 51 3.60 -14.98 6.16
CA GLY A 51 4.21 -13.67 6.23
C GLY A 51 3.21 -12.58 6.60
N GLU A 52 3.70 -11.34 6.52
CA GLU A 52 2.97 -10.13 6.87
C GLU A 52 2.66 -9.33 5.59
N VAL A 53 1.47 -8.74 5.51
CA VAL A 53 1.09 -7.79 4.46
C VAL A 53 0.61 -6.51 5.16
N ASP A 54 1.14 -5.37 4.71
CA ASP A 54 1.06 -4.09 5.45
C ASP A 54 -0.40 -3.68 5.72
N PHE A 55 -1.25 -3.69 4.69
CA PHE A 55 -2.63 -3.24 4.82
C PHE A 55 -3.63 -4.10 4.05
N LEU A 56 -4.83 -4.23 4.63
CA LEU A 56 -6.03 -4.73 3.96
C LEU A 56 -7.13 -3.67 4.09
N VAL A 57 -7.79 -3.38 2.97
CA VAL A 57 -8.98 -2.53 2.91
C VAL A 57 -10.12 -3.26 2.20
N ASP A 58 -11.36 -2.81 2.39
CA ASP A 58 -12.51 -3.38 1.70
C ASP A 58 -12.49 -3.00 0.20
N ASP A 59 -12.73 -3.99 -0.66
CA ASP A 59 -13.00 -3.80 -2.09
C ASP A 59 -14.49 -4.03 -2.35
N SER A 60 -15.25 -2.94 -2.43
CA SER A 60 -16.70 -3.01 -2.62
C SER A 60 -17.11 -3.50 -4.00
N ASP A 61 -16.28 -3.34 -5.02
CA ASP A 61 -16.58 -3.78 -6.39
C ASP A 61 -16.54 -5.30 -6.51
N THR A 62 -15.59 -5.94 -5.81
CA THR A 62 -15.42 -7.40 -5.84
C THR A 62 -16.03 -8.13 -4.66
N MET A 63 -16.59 -7.38 -3.68
CA MET A 63 -17.05 -7.91 -2.40
C MET A 63 -15.95 -8.72 -1.67
N SER A 64 -14.70 -8.29 -1.79
CA SER A 64 -13.54 -8.94 -1.20
C SER A 64 -12.66 -7.93 -0.46
N VAL A 65 -11.43 -8.31 -0.12
CA VAL A 65 -10.43 -7.41 0.43
C VAL A 65 -9.42 -7.04 -0.65
N LEU A 66 -8.90 -5.81 -0.59
CA LEU A 66 -7.78 -5.35 -1.39
C LEU A 66 -6.52 -5.29 -0.50
N PRO A 67 -5.56 -6.20 -0.69
CA PRO A 67 -4.27 -6.11 -0.03
C PRO A 67 -3.41 -5.01 -0.65
N ILE A 68 -2.74 -4.25 0.21
CA ILE A 68 -1.84 -3.16 -0.17
C ILE A 68 -0.50 -3.37 0.55
N GLU A 69 0.57 -3.43 -0.24
CA GLU A 69 1.95 -3.58 0.20
C GLU A 69 2.72 -2.28 -0.07
N VAL A 70 3.53 -1.82 0.87
CA VAL A 70 4.30 -0.58 0.79
C VAL A 70 5.79 -0.90 0.71
N LYS A 71 6.48 -0.36 -0.30
CA LYS A 71 7.90 -0.61 -0.56
C LYS A 71 8.67 0.69 -0.69
N SER A 72 9.50 1.00 0.30
CA SER A 72 10.37 2.18 0.28
C SER A 72 11.66 2.00 -0.52
N GLY A 73 11.98 0.77 -0.95
CA GLY A 73 13.24 0.43 -1.62
C GLY A 73 13.07 -0.04 -3.07
N LYS A 74 14.22 -0.27 -3.75
CA LYS A 74 14.28 -0.70 -5.15
C LYS A 74 13.77 -2.12 -5.41
N ASP A 75 13.68 -2.96 -4.39
CA ASP A 75 13.19 -4.35 -4.50
C ASP A 75 11.67 -4.45 -4.36
N TYR A 76 10.94 -3.48 -4.92
CA TYR A 76 9.48 -3.37 -4.79
C TYR A 76 8.70 -4.50 -5.49
N THR A 77 9.33 -5.27 -6.38
CA THR A 77 8.72 -6.42 -7.05
C THR A 77 8.87 -7.73 -6.28
N VAL A 78 9.50 -7.70 -5.10
CA VAL A 78 9.70 -8.87 -4.24
C VAL A 78 8.78 -8.76 -3.02
N HIS A 79 7.73 -9.59 -2.99
CA HIS A 79 6.67 -9.54 -1.97
C HIS A 79 6.06 -10.94 -1.71
N SER A 80 6.89 -11.88 -1.24
CA SER A 80 6.47 -13.28 -1.02
C SER A 80 5.25 -13.43 -0.10
N ALA A 81 5.09 -12.56 0.89
CA ALA A 81 3.93 -12.58 1.79
C ALA A 81 2.63 -12.19 1.07
N LEU A 82 2.70 -11.17 0.21
CA LEU A 82 1.60 -10.77 -0.65
C LEU A 82 1.26 -11.90 -1.64
N ASP A 83 2.25 -12.44 -2.35
CA ASP A 83 2.06 -13.58 -3.26
C ASP A 83 1.39 -14.77 -2.55
N ASN A 84 1.83 -15.08 -1.33
CA ASN A 84 1.26 -16.15 -0.50
C ASN A 84 -0.19 -15.89 -0.12
N LEU A 85 -0.54 -14.64 0.23
CA LEU A 85 -1.90 -14.25 0.58
C LEU A 85 -2.81 -14.35 -0.65
N MET A 86 -2.36 -13.83 -1.79
CA MET A 86 -3.10 -13.85 -3.06
C MET A 86 -3.36 -15.28 -3.57
N ALA A 87 -2.53 -16.26 -3.19
CA ALA A 87 -2.70 -17.66 -3.57
C ALA A 87 -3.78 -18.41 -2.77
N ILE A 88 -4.33 -17.82 -1.70
CA ILE A 88 -5.36 -18.46 -0.86
C ILE A 88 -6.72 -18.31 -1.53
N GLN A 89 -7.14 -19.35 -2.26
CA GLN A 89 -8.39 -19.33 -3.04
C GLN A 89 -9.64 -19.08 -2.18
N ASP A 90 -9.67 -19.60 -0.95
CA ASP A 90 -10.81 -19.45 -0.03
C ASP A 90 -11.06 -17.99 0.38
N TYR A 91 -10.08 -17.11 0.23
CA TYR A 91 -10.22 -15.69 0.55
C TYR A 91 -10.79 -14.87 -0.61
N HIS A 92 -10.91 -15.46 -1.81
CA HIS A 92 -11.51 -14.83 -2.98
C HIS A 92 -10.90 -13.46 -3.32
N ILE A 93 -9.62 -13.25 -2.99
CA ILE A 93 -8.91 -11.99 -3.25
C ILE A 93 -8.66 -11.86 -4.76
N VAL A 94 -9.18 -10.79 -5.36
CA VAL A 94 -9.15 -10.61 -6.82
C VAL A 94 -7.87 -9.92 -7.27
N SER A 95 -7.45 -8.88 -6.56
CA SER A 95 -6.30 -8.06 -6.93
C SER A 95 -5.58 -7.51 -5.71
N SER A 96 -4.38 -6.97 -5.91
CA SER A 96 -3.60 -6.28 -4.89
C SER A 96 -2.85 -5.08 -5.47
N ILE A 97 -2.41 -4.20 -4.57
CA ILE A 97 -1.63 -3.01 -4.90
C ILE A 97 -0.25 -3.08 -4.23
N VAL A 98 0.78 -2.67 -4.96
CA VAL A 98 2.09 -2.35 -4.41
C VAL A 98 2.36 -0.87 -4.61
N LEU A 99 2.60 -0.14 -3.52
CA LEU A 99 2.96 1.28 -3.51
C LEU A 99 4.48 1.43 -3.35
N SER A 100 5.16 2.15 -4.25
CA SER A 100 6.60 2.37 -4.15
C SER A 100 7.07 3.71 -4.74
N ASN A 101 8.38 3.99 -4.69
CA ASN A 101 8.96 5.19 -5.32
C ASN A 101 9.08 5.11 -6.84
N GLU A 102 8.63 4.01 -7.45
CA GLU A 102 8.68 3.84 -8.88
C GLU A 102 7.70 4.76 -9.59
N ARG A 103 8.13 5.26 -10.74
CA ARG A 103 7.34 6.23 -11.52
C ARG A 103 6.42 5.57 -12.53
N GLU A 104 6.70 4.31 -12.86
CA GLU A 104 5.95 3.58 -13.86
C GLU A 104 4.78 2.85 -13.22
N ILE A 105 3.58 3.17 -13.69
CA ILE A 105 2.39 2.37 -13.40
C ILE A 105 2.47 1.10 -14.24
N LYS A 106 2.38 -0.05 -13.58
CA LYS A 106 2.39 -1.33 -14.29
C LYS A 106 1.46 -2.32 -13.61
N THR A 107 0.91 -3.23 -14.40
CA THR A 107 0.15 -4.38 -13.90
C THR A 107 0.93 -5.65 -14.23
N LYS A 108 1.11 -6.54 -13.25
CA LYS A 108 1.71 -7.86 -13.46
C LYS A 108 0.82 -8.89 -12.79
N GLY A 109 0.13 -9.71 -13.60
CA GLY A 109 -0.89 -10.60 -13.09
C GLY A 109 -2.03 -9.80 -12.46
N ASN A 110 -2.35 -10.13 -11.20
CA ASN A 110 -3.36 -9.46 -10.38
C ASN A 110 -2.78 -8.38 -9.44
N VAL A 111 -1.51 -7.99 -9.63
CA VAL A 111 -0.84 -6.96 -8.83
C VAL A 111 -0.69 -5.68 -9.65
N LEU A 112 -1.26 -4.59 -9.15
CA LEU A 112 -1.10 -3.24 -9.67
C LEU A 112 0.01 -2.51 -8.91
N TYR A 113 1.02 -2.03 -9.62
CA TYR A 113 2.12 -1.27 -9.03
C TYR A 113 1.90 0.21 -9.29
N LEU A 114 1.92 0.99 -8.23
CA LEU A 114 1.63 2.42 -8.24
C LEU A 114 2.76 3.22 -7.57
N PRO A 115 3.04 4.44 -8.06
CA PRO A 115 3.82 5.39 -7.30
C PRO A 115 3.15 5.67 -5.96
N ILE A 116 3.91 5.81 -4.88
CA ILE A 116 3.37 5.86 -3.50
C ILE A 116 2.34 6.97 -3.29
N TYR A 117 2.51 8.10 -3.96
CA TYR A 117 1.59 9.23 -3.87
C TYR A 117 0.21 8.94 -4.45
N TYR A 118 0.03 7.87 -5.25
CA TYR A 118 -1.29 7.46 -5.74
C TYR A 118 -2.22 6.95 -4.62
N VAL A 119 -1.70 6.70 -3.41
CA VAL A 119 -2.53 6.40 -2.24
C VAL A 119 -3.62 7.47 -2.02
N MET A 120 -3.35 8.73 -2.40
CA MET A 120 -4.31 9.83 -2.27
C MET A 120 -5.56 9.67 -3.16
N PHE A 121 -5.53 8.77 -4.14
CA PHE A 121 -6.64 8.48 -5.04
C PHE A 121 -7.30 7.13 -4.74
N LEU A 122 -6.79 6.37 -3.77
CA LEU A 122 -7.41 5.13 -3.34
C LEU A 122 -8.55 5.46 -2.39
N GLU A 123 -9.78 5.11 -2.78
CA GLU A 123 -10.96 5.27 -1.94
C GLU A 123 -11.98 4.18 -2.22
N ASN A 124 -12.79 3.83 -1.22
CA ASN A 124 -13.89 2.87 -1.35
C ASN A 124 -15.21 3.55 -1.81
N LYS A 125 -15.12 4.72 -2.44
CA LYS A 125 -16.28 5.50 -2.83
C LYS A 125 -16.41 5.45 -4.34
N MET A 126 -17.55 4.93 -4.81
CA MET A 126 -17.99 5.27 -6.14
C MET A 126 -18.19 6.79 -6.19
N PRO A 127 -17.62 7.51 -7.16
CA PRO A 127 -17.93 8.92 -7.32
C PRO A 127 -19.44 9.05 -7.49
N GLU A 128 -20.07 9.92 -6.69
CA GLU A 128 -21.48 10.24 -6.86
C GLU A 128 -21.69 10.68 -8.31
N LYS A 129 -22.65 10.06 -8.99
CA LYS A 129 -22.92 10.27 -10.43
C LYS A 129 -23.07 11.75 -10.82
N GLU A 130 -23.40 12.62 -9.87
CA GLU A 130 -23.57 14.07 -10.05
C GLU A 130 -22.24 14.84 -10.23
N ASN A 131 -21.09 14.20 -9.95
CA ASN A 131 -19.77 14.83 -10.05
C ASN A 131 -18.94 14.38 -11.27
N LEU A 132 -19.52 13.57 -12.16
CA LEU A 132 -18.88 13.16 -13.42
C LEU A 132 -19.23 14.15 -14.53
N TYR A 133 -18.41 15.19 -14.66
CA TYR A 133 -18.42 16.03 -15.86
C TYR A 133 -17.54 15.38 -16.93
N PHE A 134 -18.16 14.87 -17.99
CA PHE A 134 -17.48 14.48 -19.23
C PHE A 134 -17.28 15.69 -20.14
#